data_AF-A0A958HNA2-F1
#
_entry.id   AF-A0A958HNA2-F1
#
_cell.length_a   1.000
_cell.length_b   1.000
_cell.length_c   1.000
_cell.angle_alpha   90.00
_cell.angle_beta   90.00
_cell.angle_gamma   90.00
#
_symmetry.space_group_name_H-M   'P 1'
#
loop_
_entity.id
_entity.type
_entity.pdbx_description
1 polymer ?
#
loop_
_entity_poly.entity_id
_entity_poly.type
_entity_poly.pdbx_seq_one_letter_code
_entity_poly.pdbx_strand_id
1 'polypeptide(L)' 'ALARKAVALRATYNIHIPDALQIAAALESGATLFVTNDRRLTKVREIEFLLFDDYTH' A
#
# COMPACT_ATOMS: atom_id res chain seq x y z
N ALA A 1 14.67 -6.74 -5.41
CA ALA A 1 13.42 -7.50 -5.23
C ALA A 1 12.20 -6.58 -5.24
N LEU A 2 12.27 -5.48 -4.48
CA LEU A 2 11.29 -4.39 -4.39
C LEU A 2 10.55 -4.04 -5.70
N ALA A 3 11.27 -3.65 -6.75
CA ALA A 3 10.66 -3.20 -8.02
C ALA A 3 9.74 -4.26 -8.66
N ARG A 4 10.09 -5.55 -8.56
CA ARG A 4 9.22 -6.64 -9.07
C ARG A 4 7.94 -6.77 -8.25
N LYS A 5 8.05 -6.64 -6.93
CA LYS A 5 6.89 -6.69 -6.02
C LYS A 5 5.95 -5.50 -6.27
N ALA A 6 6.50 -4.30 -6.48
CA ALA A 6 5.73 -3.13 -6.86
C ALA A 6 4.98 -3.32 -8.20
N VAL A 7 5.64 -3.85 -9.22
CA VAL A 7 5.01 -4.15 -10.52
C VAL A 7 3.88 -5.19 -10.37
N ALA A 8 4.10 -6.24 -9.56
CA ALA A 8 3.07 -7.24 -9.28
C ALA A 8 1.85 -6.63 -8.57
N LEU A 9 2.06 -5.82 -7.51
CA LEU A 9 0.98 -5.13 -6.80
C LEU A 9 0.19 -4.20 -7.74
N ARG A 10 0.88 -3.44 -8.60
CA ARG A 10 0.21 -2.62 -9.62
C ARG A 10 -0.65 -3.47 -10.54
N ALA A 11 -0.12 -4.57 -11.06
CA ALA A 11 -0.85 -5.42 -11.99
C ALA A 11 -2.09 -6.04 -11.34
N THR A 12 -1.97 -6.51 -10.10
CA THR A 12 -3.07 -7.14 -9.36
C THR A 12 -4.15 -6.15 -8.97
N TYR A 13 -3.77 -5.00 -8.43
CA TYR A 13 -4.74 -4.06 -7.84
C TYR A 13 -5.07 -2.87 -8.72
N ASN A 14 -4.40 -2.69 -9.86
CA ASN A 14 -4.53 -1.52 -10.72
C ASN A 14 -4.40 -0.20 -9.92
N ILE A 15 -3.23 -0.03 -9.29
CA ILE A 15 -2.83 1.17 -8.54
C ILE A 15 -1.65 1.87 -9.23
N HIS A 16 -1.39 3.14 -8.90
CA HIS A 16 -0.27 3.86 -9.51
C HIS A 16 1.08 3.26 -9.06
N ILE A 17 2.10 3.35 -9.93
CA ILE A 17 3.44 2.79 -9.66
C ILE A 17 4.05 3.31 -8.34
N PRO A 18 4.01 4.62 -8.02
CA PRO A 18 4.55 5.11 -6.76
C PRO A 18 3.89 4.48 -5.52
N ASP A 19 2.56 4.33 -5.52
CA ASP A 19 1.83 3.70 -4.41
C ASP A 19 2.21 2.23 -4.26
N ALA A 20 2.28 1.50 -5.38
CA ALA A 20 2.69 0.11 -5.39
C ALA A 20 4.13 -0.06 -4.87
N LEU A 21 5.01 0.90 -5.17
CA LEU A 21 6.39 0.90 -4.69
C LEU A 21 6.46 1.17 -3.18
N GLN A 22 5.70 2.13 -2.67
CA GLN A 22 5.62 2.41 -1.23
C GLN A 22 5.08 1.21 -0.44
N ILE A 23 3.98 0.60 -0.92
CA ILE A 23 3.41 -0.59 -0.29
C ILE A 23 4.39 -1.76 -0.35
N ALA A 24 5.05 -1.98 -1.50
CA ALA A 24 6.06 -3.02 -1.61
C ALA A 24 7.21 -2.82 -0.61
N ALA A 25 7.63 -1.57 -0.39
CA ALA A 25 8.69 -1.23 0.56
C ALA A 25 8.23 -1.47 2.01
N ALA A 26 6.99 -1.10 2.35
CA ALA A 26 6.41 -1.39 3.66
C ALA A 26 6.34 -2.90 3.94
N LEU A 27 5.93 -3.69 2.94
CA LEU A 27 5.93 -5.15 3.06
C LEU A 27 7.34 -5.74 3.20
N GLU A 28 8.34 -5.17 2.52
CA GLU A 28 9.74 -5.63 2.59
C GLU A 28 10.41 -5.24 3.92
N SER A 29 9.98 -4.14 4.55
CA SER A 29 10.44 -3.75 5.89
C SER A 29 9.74 -4.51 7.03
N GLY A 30 8.77 -5.37 6.73
CA GLY A 30 7.99 -6.11 7.71
C GLY A 30 6.93 -5.27 8.43
N ALA A 31 6.52 -4.14 7.83
CA ALA A 31 5.41 -3.35 8.36
C ALA A 31 4.11 -4.16 8.34
N THR A 32 3.32 -4.02 9.40
CA THR A 32 2.01 -4.66 9.54
C THR A 32 0.85 -3.72 9.21
N LEU A 33 1.10 -2.40 9.19
CA LEU A 33 0.11 -1.35 8.98
C LEU A 33 0.65 -0.28 8.02
N PHE A 34 -0.18 0.13 7.06
CA PHE A 34 0.08 1.24 6.14
C PHE A 34 -0.88 2.39 6.41
N VAL A 35 -0.35 3.55 6.80
CA VAL A 35 -1.16 4.75 7.07
C VAL A 35 -1.25 5.60 5.82
N THR A 36 -2.46 5.96 5.39
CA THR A 36 -2.70 6.79 4.20
C THR A 36 -4.05 7.49 4.31
N ASN A 37 -4.30 8.54 3.52
CA ASN A 37 -5.64 9.09 3.33
C ASN A 37 -6.28 8.67 2.00
N ASP A 38 -5.53 7.96 1.16
CA ASP A 38 -6.06 7.45 -0.10
C ASP A 38 -6.84 6.16 0.11
N ARG A 39 -8.17 6.29 0.27
CA ARG A 39 -9.09 5.16 0.42
C ARG A 39 -9.04 4.16 -0.73
N ARG A 40 -8.51 4.53 -1.90
CA ARG A 40 -8.42 3.62 -3.05
C ARG A 40 -7.39 2.51 -2.83
N LEU A 41 -6.44 2.70 -1.92
CA LEU A 41 -5.37 1.73 -1.65
C LEU A 41 -5.80 0.59 -0.73
N THR A 42 -6.88 0.75 0.04
CA THR A 42 -7.38 -0.26 1.00
C THR A 42 -7.86 -1.57 0.35
N LYS A 43 -7.92 -1.63 -0.98
CA LYS A 43 -8.18 -2.86 -1.74
C LYS A 43 -7.01 -3.84 -1.75
N VAL A 44 -5.79 -3.38 -1.43
CA VAL A 44 -4.58 -4.21 -1.31
C VAL A 44 -4.69 -5.06 -0.04
N ARG A 45 -4.45 -6.37 -0.13
CA ARG A 45 -4.74 -7.32 0.97
C ARG A 45 -3.50 -7.80 1.72
N GLU A 46 -2.32 -7.44 1.25
CA GLU A 46 -1.05 -7.89 1.77
C GLU A 46 -0.62 -7.15 3.05
N ILE A 47 -1.24 -6.01 3.37
CA ILE A 47 -0.97 -5.19 4.56
C ILE A 47 -2.28 -4.57 5.06
N GLU A 48 -2.38 -4.36 6.38
CA GLU A 48 -3.51 -3.62 6.95
C GLU A 48 -3.41 -2.14 6.61
N PHE A 49 -4.56 -1.47 6.47
CA PHE A 49 -4.63 -0.05 6.20
C PHE A 49 -5.27 0.70 7.36
N LEU A 50 -4.69 1.85 7.70
CA LEU A 50 -5.30 2.85 8.56
C LEU A 50 -5.50 4.13 7.75
N LEU A 51 -6.73 4.61 7.74
CA LEU A 51 -7.06 5.89 7.13
C LEU A 51 -6.90 6.99 8.16
N PHE A 52 -5.92 7.88 7.98
CA PHE A 52 -5.60 8.89 8.99
C PHE A 52 -6.76 9.87 9.20
N ASP A 53 -7.46 10.23 8.12
CA ASP A 53 -8.65 11.08 8.15
C ASP A 53 -9.82 10.49 8.96
N ASP A 54 -9.84 9.17 9.23
CA ASP A 54 -10.84 8.58 10.12
C ASP A 54 -10.61 8.95 11.61
N TYR A 55 -9.46 9.56 11.92
CA TYR A 55 -9.04 9.93 13.29
C TYR A 55 -8.87 11.44 13.49
N THR A 56 -9.04 12.25 12.46
CA THR A 56 -8.98 13.72 12.57
C THR A 56 -10.39 14.29 12.62
N HIS A 57 -10.75 14.93 13.74
CA HIS A 57 -12.02 15.65 13.91
C HIS A 57 -11.96 17.06 13.29
#